data_AF-A0A7Y9DQ61-F1
#
_entry.id   AF-A0A7Y9DQ61-F1
#
_cell.length_a   1.000
_cell.length_b   1.000
_cell.length_c   1.000
_cell.angle_alpha   90.00
_cell.angle_beta   90.00
_cell.angle_gamma   90.00
#
_symmetry.space_group_name_H-M   'P 1'
#
loop_
_entity.id
_entity.type
_entity.pdbx_description
1 polymer ?
#
loop_
_entity_poly.entity_id
_entity_poly.type
_entity_poly.pdbx_seq_one_letter_code
_entity_poly.pdbx_strand_id
1 'polypeptide(L)'
;MWVDAQGVAHTVAAPEWRSVVQIEEKLLRCVRELDWFTAWVEDRQESLFEEIEAGLFSEGGVVGALPPRSVVLTGGDAESAERADAWLAQVGEWWRMDVLLALEDALDED
;
A
#
# COMPACT_ATOMS: atom_id res chain seq x y z
N MET A 1 -11.36 -5.28 -5.76
CA MET A 1 -12.78 -5.62 -6.05
C MET A 1 -12.82 -7.09 -6.42
N TRP A 2 -13.69 -7.89 -5.81
CA TRP A 2 -13.93 -9.27 -6.26
C TRP A 2 -15.42 -9.50 -6.45
N VAL A 3 -15.76 -10.52 -7.23
CA VAL A 3 -17.15 -10.91 -7.49
C VAL A 3 -17.38 -12.25 -6.80
N ASP A 4 -18.40 -12.35 -5.95
CA ASP A 4 -18.72 -13.62 -5.31
C ASP A 4 -19.40 -14.61 -6.27
N ALA A 5 -19.64 -15.84 -5.81
CA ALA A 5 -20.31 -16.89 -6.58
C ALA A 5 -21.76 -16.53 -7.02
N GLN A 6 -22.31 -15.42 -6.51
CA GLN A 6 -23.64 -14.91 -6.83
C GLN A 6 -23.57 -13.73 -7.82
N GLY A 7 -22.38 -13.36 -8.30
CA GLY A 7 -22.19 -12.23 -9.21
C GLY A 7 -22.19 -10.86 -8.53
N VAL A 8 -22.10 -10.82 -7.19
CA VAL A 8 -22.07 -9.56 -6.44
C VAL A 8 -20.65 -9.04 -6.38
N ALA A 9 -20.41 -7.85 -6.92
CA ALA A 9 -19.16 -7.14 -6.77
C ALA A 9 -19.03 -6.65 -5.32
N HIS A 10 -18.12 -7.27 -4.57
CA HIS A 10 -17.66 -6.80 -3.28
C HIS A 10 -16.48 -5.88 -3.51
N THR A 11 -16.72 -4.60 -3.29
CA THR A 11 -15.68 -3.63 -3.00
C THR A 11 -15.43 -3.70 -1.49
N VAL A 12 -14.29 -4.27 -1.11
CA VAL A 12 -13.72 -3.90 0.19
C VAL A 12 -13.43 -2.42 0.08
N ALA A 13 -14.10 -1.63 0.93
CA ALA A 13 -13.72 -0.25 1.13
C ALA A 13 -12.20 -0.27 1.40
N ALA A 14 -11.44 0.52 0.63
CA ALA A 14 -10.03 0.68 0.87
C ALA A 14 -9.87 0.90 2.38
N PRO A 15 -9.13 0.02 3.08
CA PRO A 15 -8.99 0.14 4.52
C PRO A 15 -8.44 1.54 4.81
N GLU A 16 -8.92 2.20 5.89
CA GLU A 16 -8.36 3.49 6.28
C GLU A 16 -6.84 3.35 6.31
N TRP A 17 -6.09 4.23 5.68
CA TRP A 17 -4.64 4.04 5.57
C TRP A 17 -3.98 3.85 6.94
N ARG A 18 -4.49 4.55 7.96
CA ARG A 18 -4.06 4.45 9.36
C ARG A 18 -4.30 3.07 9.99
N SER A 19 -5.18 2.27 9.40
CA SER A 19 -5.47 0.89 9.82
C SER A 19 -4.49 -0.13 9.23
N VAL A 20 -3.82 0.19 8.11
CA VAL A 20 -2.85 -0.70 7.44
C VAL A 20 -1.41 -0.21 7.62
N VAL A 21 -1.20 1.11 7.66
CA VAL A 21 0.09 1.74 7.90
C VAL A 21 0.02 2.65 9.11
N GLN A 22 0.95 2.47 10.03
CA GLN A 22 1.19 3.43 11.10
C GLN A 22 2.40 4.29 10.73
N ILE A 23 2.15 5.57 10.48
CA ILE A 23 3.19 6.58 10.20
C ILE A 23 3.02 7.68 11.23
N GLU A 24 4.11 8.06 11.89
CA GLU A 24 4.10 9.24 12.74
C GLU A 24 3.97 10.50 11.88
N GLU A 25 3.13 11.46 12.27
CA GLU A 25 2.92 12.72 11.54
C GLU A 25 4.23 13.49 11.28
N LYS A 26 5.16 13.42 12.24
CA LYS A 26 6.49 14.01 12.09
C LYS A 26 7.28 13.36 10.93
N LEU A 27 7.20 12.04 10.82
CA LEU A 27 7.83 11.30 9.73
C LEU A 27 7.15 11.61 8.40
N LEU A 28 5.81 11.64 8.38
CA LEU A 28 5.03 11.97 7.18
C LEU A 28 5.46 13.32 6.58
N ARG A 29 5.60 14.35 7.42
CA ARG A 29 6.13 15.64 6.98
C ARG A 29 7.55 15.53 6.40
N CYS A 30 8.43 14.75 7.03
CA CYS A 30 9.79 14.56 6.52
C CYS A 30 9.81 13.84 5.17
N VAL A 31 8.96 12.81 4.96
CA VAL A 31 8.91 12.11 3.67
C VAL A 31 8.29 12.94 2.56
N ARG A 32 7.37 13.86 2.87
CA ARG A 32 6.85 14.84 1.88
C ARG A 32 7.95 15.75 1.32
N GLU A 33 9.02 16.01 2.08
CA GLU A 33 10.16 16.80 1.63
C GLU A 33 11.16 15.98 0.81
N LEU A 34 10.98 14.66 0.71
CA LEU A 34 11.85 13.76 -0.03
C LEU A 34 11.26 13.50 -1.42
N ASP A 35 11.70 14.25 -2.44
CA ASP A 35 11.27 14.08 -3.83
C ASP A 35 11.38 12.63 -4.33
N TRP A 36 12.41 11.90 -3.86
CA TRP A 36 12.59 10.50 -4.25
C TRP A 36 11.49 9.58 -3.70
N PHE A 37 10.89 9.92 -2.56
CA PHE A 37 9.89 9.08 -1.91
C PHE A 37 8.57 9.15 -2.67
N THR A 38 8.16 10.34 -3.12
CA THR A 38 7.00 10.50 -4.02
C THR A 38 7.22 9.74 -5.33
N ALA A 39 8.38 9.93 -5.98
CA ALA A 39 8.70 9.19 -7.21
C ALA A 39 8.74 7.66 -6.99
N TRP A 40 9.17 7.20 -5.81
CA TRP A 40 9.15 5.79 -5.43
C TRP A 40 7.71 5.26 -5.27
N VAL A 41 6.80 6.03 -4.66
CA VAL A 41 5.39 5.62 -4.54
C VAL A 41 4.77 5.46 -5.94
N GLU A 42 4.96 6.44 -6.82
CA GLU A 42 4.44 6.41 -8.19
C GLU A 42 4.99 5.19 -8.98
N ASP A 43 6.31 4.97 -8.94
CA ASP A 43 6.96 3.83 -9.61
C ASP A 43 6.42 2.47 -9.11
N ARG A 44 6.20 2.33 -7.80
CA ARG A 44 5.65 1.08 -7.24
C ARG A 44 4.19 0.86 -7.55
N GLN A 45 3.39 1.92 -7.64
CA GLN A 45 2.02 1.79 -8.11
C GLN A 45 2.00 1.29 -9.56
N GLU A 46 2.77 1.91 -10.46
CA GLU A 46 2.86 1.48 -11.87
C GLU A 46 3.30 0.01 -11.99
N SER A 47 4.38 -0.38 -11.31
CA SER A 47 4.85 -1.77 -11.31
C SER A 47 3.80 -2.76 -10.82
N LEU A 48 3.07 -2.44 -9.74
CA LEU A 48 2.03 -3.33 -9.22
C LEU A 48 0.81 -3.40 -10.17
N PHE A 49 0.46 -2.32 -10.85
CA PHE A 49 -0.57 -2.35 -11.87
C PHE A 49 -0.20 -3.29 -13.02
N GLU A 50 1.03 -3.21 -13.53
CA GLU A 50 1.51 -4.11 -14.58
C GLU A 50 1.47 -5.59 -14.13
N GLU A 51 1.88 -5.86 -12.89
CA GLU A 51 1.84 -7.21 -12.31
C GLU A 51 0.40 -7.74 -12.15
N ILE A 52 -0.55 -6.87 -11.77
CA ILE A 52 -1.99 -7.20 -11.70
C ILE A 52 -2.54 -7.50 -13.09
N GLU A 53 -2.24 -6.66 -14.09
CA GLU A 53 -2.68 -6.88 -15.47
C GLU A 53 -2.09 -8.15 -16.08
N ALA A 54 -0.84 -8.47 -15.73
CA ALA A 54 -0.17 -9.71 -16.11
C ALA A 54 -0.73 -10.96 -15.40
N GLY A 55 -1.63 -10.78 -14.42
CA GLY A 55 -2.21 -11.87 -13.63
C GLY A 55 -1.21 -12.56 -12.71
N LEU A 56 -0.14 -11.87 -12.33
CA LEU A 56 0.89 -12.39 -11.41
C LEU A 56 0.36 -12.51 -9.98
N PHE A 57 -0.67 -11.73 -9.64
CA PHE A 57 -1.40 -11.90 -8.39
C PHE A 57 -2.43 -13.02 -8.55
N SER A 58 -2.26 -14.08 -7.75
CA SER A 58 -3.33 -15.05 -7.54
C SER A 58 -4.56 -14.35 -6.94
N GLU A 59 -5.78 -14.67 -7.39
CA GLU A 59 -7.04 -14.17 -6.79
C GLU A 59 -6.99 -14.34 -5.27
N GLY A 60 -6.84 -13.23 -4.56
CA GLY A 60 -6.64 -13.18 -3.11
C GLY A 60 -7.90 -12.66 -2.41
N GLY A 61 -8.39 -13.45 -1.45
CA GLY A 61 -9.58 -13.09 -0.66
C GLY A 61 -10.28 -14.32 -0.12
N VAL A 62 -9.67 -15.03 0.84
CA VAL A 62 -10.41 -16.07 1.55
C VAL A 62 -11.41 -15.37 2.47
N VAL A 63 -12.70 -15.70 2.34
CA VAL A 63 -13.74 -15.24 3.26
C VAL A 63 -13.31 -15.54 4.70
N GLY A 64 -13.13 -14.51 5.52
CA GLY A 64 -12.66 -14.63 6.91
C GLY A 64 -11.15 -14.50 7.12
N ALA A 65 -10.37 -14.15 6.09
CA ALA A 65 -8.98 -13.74 6.26
C ALA A 65 -8.92 -12.53 7.21
N LEU A 66 -8.05 -12.62 8.21
CA LEU A 66 -7.82 -11.50 9.14
C LEU A 66 -7.33 -10.29 8.33
N PRO A 67 -7.79 -9.07 8.68
CA PRO A 67 -7.22 -7.87 8.09
C PRO A 67 -5.70 -7.87 8.30
N PRO A 68 -4.93 -7.30 7.36
CA PRO A 68 -3.49 -7.20 7.50
C PRO A 68 -3.17 -6.52 8.83
N ARG A 69 -2.19 -7.04 9.55
CA ARG A 69 -1.65 -6.32 10.72
C ARG A 69 -1.06 -5.03 10.21
N SER A 70 -1.33 -3.94 10.93
CA SER A 70 -0.73 -2.64 10.61
C SER A 70 0.79 -2.76 10.58
N VAL A 71 1.41 -2.34 9.49
CA VAL A 71 2.86 -2.25 9.35
C VAL A 71 3.28 -0.83 9.70
N VAL A 72 4.32 -0.67 10.50
CA VAL A 72 4.82 0.66 10.88
C VAL A 72 5.85 1.09 9.83
N LEU A 73 5.68 2.26 9.23
CA LEU A 73 6.75 2.91 8.47
C LEU A 73 7.58 3.74 9.43
N THR A 74 8.88 3.47 9.52
CA THR A 74 9.80 4.19 10.39
C THR A 74 10.70 5.13 9.58
N GLY A 75 11.35 6.08 10.26
CA GLY A 75 12.31 6.97 9.61
C GLY A 75 13.44 6.22 8.90
N GLY A 76 13.87 5.08 9.45
CA GLY A 76 14.89 4.25 8.82
C GLY A 76 14.43 3.63 7.51
N ASP A 77 13.15 3.29 7.38
CA ASP A 77 12.56 2.75 6.14
C ASP A 77 12.51 3.82 5.04
N ALA A 78 12.28 5.05 5.44
CA ALA A 78 12.23 6.24 4.59
C ALA A 78 13.61 6.89 4.33
N GLU A 79 14.73 6.21 4.61
CA GLU A 79 16.07 6.73 4.30
C GLU A 79 16.54 6.38 2.88
N SER A 80 16.02 5.31 2.27
CA SER A 80 16.35 4.95 0.88
C SER A 80 15.26 4.07 0.25
N ALA A 81 15.25 4.04 -1.10
CA ALA A 81 14.33 3.21 -1.86
C ALA A 81 14.47 1.71 -1.52
N GLU A 82 15.68 1.20 -1.30
CA GLU A 82 15.85 -0.23 -0.95
C GLU A 82 15.19 -0.58 0.38
N ARG A 83 15.18 0.36 1.33
CA ARG A 83 14.55 0.15 2.63
C ARG A 83 13.03 0.32 2.56
N ALA A 84 12.54 1.28 1.79
CA ALA A 84 11.12 1.44 1.51
C ALA A 84 10.56 0.19 0.79
N ASP A 85 11.30 -0.38 -0.16
CA ASP A 85 10.96 -1.65 -0.81
C ASP A 85 10.92 -2.82 0.19
N ALA A 86 11.93 -2.93 1.05
CA ALA A 86 11.98 -3.97 2.09
C ALA A 86 10.83 -3.82 3.10
N TRP A 87 10.40 -2.58 3.37
CA TRP A 87 9.22 -2.28 4.17
C TRP A 87 7.93 -2.73 3.46
N LEU A 88 7.73 -2.33 2.19
CA LEU A 88 6.56 -2.69 1.41
C LEU A 88 6.42 -4.21 1.20
N ALA A 89 7.53 -4.94 1.12
CA ALA A 89 7.53 -6.39 1.03
C ALA A 89 6.90 -7.08 2.25
N GLN A 90 6.88 -6.44 3.43
CA GLN A 90 6.22 -6.94 4.63
C GLN A 90 4.69 -6.80 4.56
N VAL A 91 4.19 -5.90 3.70
CA VAL A 91 2.77 -5.79 3.39
C VAL A 91 2.39 -6.97 2.48
N GLY A 92 1.29 -7.63 2.82
CA GLY A 92 0.75 -8.71 1.99
C GLY A 92 0.46 -8.20 0.59
N GLU A 93 0.84 -8.97 -0.42
CA GLU A 93 0.75 -8.65 -1.86
C GLU A 93 -0.58 -7.99 -2.26
N TRP A 94 -1.70 -8.53 -1.80
CA TRP A 94 -3.04 -8.02 -2.09
C TRP A 94 -3.29 -6.58 -1.61
N TRP A 95 -2.62 -6.16 -0.54
CA TRP A 95 -2.83 -4.87 0.12
C TRP A 95 -1.79 -3.82 -0.26
N ARG A 96 -0.77 -4.18 -1.05
CA ARG A 96 0.31 -3.24 -1.40
C ARG A 96 -0.21 -2.06 -2.20
N MET A 97 -1.12 -2.31 -3.15
CA MET A 97 -1.75 -1.23 -3.93
C MET A 97 -2.57 -0.30 -3.04
N ASP A 98 -3.42 -0.85 -2.16
CA ASP A 98 -4.21 -0.05 -1.21
C ASP A 98 -3.29 0.80 -0.31
N VAL A 99 -2.16 0.25 0.12
CA VAL A 99 -1.16 0.95 0.94
C VAL A 99 -0.46 2.07 0.18
N LEU A 100 -0.12 1.88 -1.09
CA LEU A 100 0.55 2.90 -1.89
C LEU A 100 -0.40 4.05 -2.25
N LEU A 101 -1.66 3.77 -2.57
CA LEU A 101 -2.67 4.81 -2.81
C LEU A 101 -2.91 5.64 -1.55
N ALA A 102 -3.01 4.95 -0.40
CA ALA A 102 -3.08 5.57 0.90
C ALA A 102 -1.88 6.48 1.24
N LEU A 103 -0.67 6.05 0.86
CA LEU A 103 0.55 6.82 1.05
C LEU A 103 0.56 8.06 0.15
N GLU A 104 0.19 7.92 -1.12
CA GLU A 104 0.03 9.03 -2.07
C GLU A 104 -0.95 10.09 -1.50
N ASP A 105 -2.17 9.67 -1.11
CA ASP A 105 -3.16 10.54 -0.48
C ASP A 105 -2.57 11.29 0.74
N ALA A 106 -1.80 10.59 1.57
CA ALA A 106 -1.16 11.17 2.76
C ALA A 106 0.03 12.08 2.41
N LEU A 107 0.69 11.91 1.28
CA LEU A 107 1.74 12.80 0.80
C LEU A 107 1.12 14.08 0.21
N ASP A 108 -0.07 13.97 -0.40
CA ASP A 108 -0.79 15.07 -1.05
C ASP A 108 -1.70 15.89 -0.12
N GLU A 109 -2.09 15.38 1.06
CA GLU A 109 -2.87 16.13 2.06
C GLU A 109 -2.07 17.32 2.64
N ASP A 110 -2.36 18.56 2.21
CA ASP A 110 -1.79 19.83 2.76
C ASP A 110 -1.89 19.96 4.31
#